data_AF-A0AAF0QNX2-F1
#
_entry.id   AF-A0AAF0QNX2-F1
#
_cell.length_a   1.000
_cell.length_b   1.000
_cell.length_c   1.000
_cell.angle_alpha   90.00
_cell.angle_beta   90.00
_cell.angle_gamma   90.00
#
_symmetry.space_group_name_H-M   'P 1'
#
loop_
_entity.id
_entity.type
_entity.pdbx_description
1 polymer ?
#
loop_
_entity_poly.entity_id
_entity_poly.type
_entity_poly.pdbx_seq_one_letter_code
_entity_poly.pdbx_strand_id
1 'polypeptide(L)'
;MTHDKLQKRGRIIASRCYLCKETLETNNHLFLHCKVTTQVWALFTNLASLNWIMPEHIADLLSCWVRRGGSKSQRRWWRTVPACIWWIIWKERNQRIFVGKECTIEKINWKVITTLGFWCKEMNIEEEIQLVDFIGAL
;
A
#
# COMPACT_ATOMS: atom_id res chain seq x y z
N MET A 1 -14.74 -8.21 -6.53
CA MET A 1 -15.37 -9.36 -5.85
C MET A 1 -14.69 -9.50 -4.50
N THR A 2 -15.31 -8.99 -3.43
CA THR A 2 -14.73 -8.95 -2.07
C THR A 2 -14.77 -10.33 -1.43
N HIS A 3 -13.71 -10.63 -0.66
CA HIS A 3 -13.43 -11.90 0.02
C HIS A 3 -14.63 -12.48 0.79
N ASP A 4 -15.52 -11.61 1.27
CA ASP A 4 -16.73 -11.91 2.04
C ASP A 4 -17.68 -12.88 1.33
N LYS A 5 -17.72 -12.90 -0.02
CA LYS A 5 -18.61 -13.82 -0.77
C LYS A 5 -18.08 -15.25 -0.85
N LEU A 6 -16.79 -15.49 -0.63
CA LEU A 6 -16.19 -16.83 -0.64
C LEU A 6 -16.28 -17.51 0.73
N GLN A 7 -16.37 -16.75 1.84
CA GLN A 7 -16.56 -17.29 3.18
C GLN A 7 -17.88 -18.06 3.35
N LYS A 8 -18.92 -17.75 2.55
CA LYS A 8 -20.23 -18.41 2.62
C LYS A 8 -20.29 -19.85 2.06
N ARG A 9 -19.19 -20.40 1.53
CA ARG A 9 -19.16 -21.77 0.95
C ARG A 9 -18.49 -22.84 1.84
N GLY A 10 -18.44 -22.62 3.15
CA GLY A 10 -18.18 -23.69 4.12
C GLY A 10 -16.72 -24.14 4.28
N ARG A 11 -15.75 -23.35 3.81
CA ARG A 11 -14.33 -23.51 4.19
C ARG A 11 -13.88 -22.29 4.97
N ILE A 12 -14.25 -22.22 6.25
CA ILE A 12 -13.61 -21.31 7.19
C ILE A 12 -12.24 -21.92 7.50
N ILE A 13 -11.26 -21.63 6.66
CA ILE A 13 -9.89 -21.54 7.15
C ILE A 13 -9.74 -20.07 7.47
N ALA A 14 -9.60 -19.74 8.74
CA ALA A 14 -9.04 -18.47 9.17
C ALA A 14 -7.63 -18.39 8.56
N SER A 15 -7.52 -17.98 7.30
CA SER A 15 -6.27 -18.08 6.56
C SER A 15 -5.34 -17.04 7.13
N ARG A 16 -4.19 -17.50 7.63
CA ARG A 16 -3.05 -16.62 7.90
C ARG A 16 -2.83 -15.73 6.66
N CYS A 17 -2.42 -14.49 6.87
CA CYS A 17 -2.19 -13.55 5.79
C CYS A 17 -1.19 -14.13 4.79
N TYR A 18 -1.53 -14.10 3.50
CA TYR A 18 -0.68 -14.67 2.46
C TYR A 18 0.63 -13.89 2.24
N LEU A 19 0.71 -12.68 2.81
CA LEU A 19 1.92 -11.86 2.76
C LEU A 19 2.91 -12.24 3.86
N CYS A 20 2.53 -12.15 5.14
CA CYS A 20 3.43 -12.43 6.27
C CYS A 20 3.39 -13.89 6.75
N LYS A 21 2.31 -14.62 6.51
CA LYS A 21 2.07 -16.00 6.98
C LYS A 21 2.08 -16.19 8.51
N GLU A 22 2.05 -15.08 9.26
CA GLU A 22 2.18 -15.06 10.72
C GLU A 22 0.84 -14.78 11.40
N THR A 23 0.11 -13.75 10.96
CA THR A 23 -1.12 -13.25 11.60
C THR A 23 -2.36 -13.60 10.78
N LEU A 24 -3.54 -13.62 11.41
CA LEU A 24 -4.82 -13.72 10.71
C LEU A 24 -4.98 -12.59 9.68
N GLU A 25 -5.45 -12.92 8.48
CA GLU A 25 -5.75 -11.91 7.48
C GLU A 25 -7.05 -11.16 7.83
N THR A 26 -6.92 -9.86 8.06
CA THR A 26 -8.02 -8.88 8.11
C THR A 26 -7.68 -7.73 7.16
N ASN A 27 -8.64 -6.87 6.81
CA ASN A 27 -8.35 -5.71 5.97
C ASN A 27 -7.33 -4.78 6.65
N ASN A 28 -7.50 -4.49 7.94
CA ASN A 28 -6.56 -3.65 8.70
C ASN A 28 -5.17 -4.30 8.75
N HIS A 29 -5.08 -5.62 8.97
CA HIS A 29 -3.80 -6.31 8.89
C HIS A 29 -3.19 -6.23 7.50
N LEU A 30 -3.90 -6.68 6.46
CA LEU A 30 -3.42 -6.76 5.10
C LEU A 30 -2.89 -5.40 4.59
N PHE A 31 -3.62 -4.33 4.86
CA PHE A 31 -3.37 -3.01 4.27
C PHE A 31 -2.58 -2.04 5.16
N LEU A 32 -2.42 -2.32 6.46
CA LEU A 32 -1.72 -1.45 7.40
C LEU A 32 -0.63 -2.18 8.20
N HIS A 33 -0.99 -3.29 8.86
CA HIS A 33 -0.19 -3.89 9.94
C HIS A 33 0.61 -5.14 9.53
N CYS A 34 0.41 -5.65 8.33
CA CYS A 34 1.18 -6.77 7.81
C CYS A 34 2.63 -6.34 7.67
N LYS A 35 3.58 -7.14 8.17
CA LYS A 35 5.02 -6.84 8.13
C LYS A 35 5.55 -6.44 6.74
N VAL A 36 5.01 -7.04 5.67
CA VAL A 36 5.34 -6.65 4.28
C VAL A 36 4.77 -5.26 3.97
N THR A 37 3.49 -5.04 4.29
CA THR A 37 2.81 -3.77 4.04
C THR A 37 3.39 -2.62 4.87
N THR A 38 3.77 -2.86 6.13
CA THR A 38 4.45 -1.87 6.99
C THR A 38 5.78 -1.43 6.38
N GLN A 39 6.56 -2.34 5.77
CA GLN A 39 7.79 -1.97 5.06
C GLN A 39 7.52 -1.12 3.82
N VAL A 40 6.45 -1.40 3.09
CA VAL A 40 6.03 -0.57 1.96
C VAL A 40 5.61 0.83 2.43
N TRP A 41 4.87 0.94 3.54
CA TRP A 41 4.53 2.22 4.14
C TRP A 41 5.77 2.99 4.58
N ALA A 42 6.74 2.29 5.18
CA ALA A 42 8.00 2.89 5.64
C ALA A 42 8.76 3.57 4.50
N LEU A 43 8.72 3.04 3.28
CA LEU A 43 9.28 3.67 2.09
C LEU A 43 8.80 5.13 1.94
N PHE A 44 7.48 5.34 2.05
CA PHE A 44 6.87 6.66 1.86
C PHE A 44 7.02 7.57 3.06
N THR A 45 6.87 7.03 4.27
CA THR A 45 7.02 7.84 5.49
C THR A 45 8.47 8.30 5.65
N ASN A 46 9.45 7.46 5.30
CA ASN A 46 10.86 7.84 5.31
C ASN A 46 11.17 8.86 4.21
N LEU A 47 10.66 8.65 3.00
CA LEU A 47 10.80 9.61 1.90
C LEU A 47 10.26 10.99 2.27
N ALA A 48 9.06 11.02 2.85
CA ALA A 48 8.43 12.27 3.28
C ALA A 48 8.98 12.80 4.62
N SER A 49 10.03 12.19 5.18
CA SER A 49 10.63 12.55 6.48
C SER A 49 9.58 12.67 7.60
N LEU A 50 8.60 11.77 7.60
CA LEU A 50 7.49 11.76 8.53
C LEU A 50 7.75 10.83 9.70
N ASN A 51 7.64 11.38 10.91
CA ASN A 51 7.38 10.58 12.11
C ASN A 51 5.91 10.10 12.06
N TRP A 52 5.69 8.98 11.36
CA TRP A 52 4.37 8.40 11.15
C TRP A 52 4.11 7.23 12.09
N ILE A 53 2.96 7.26 12.75
CA ILE A 53 2.44 6.16 13.55
C ILE A 53 1.24 5.60 12.79
N MET A 54 1.29 4.30 12.46
CA MET A 54 0.21 3.65 11.72
C MET A 54 -1.07 3.59 12.57
N PRO A 55 -2.21 4.15 12.10
CA PRO A 55 -3.48 4.03 12.80
C PRO A 55 -4.00 2.60 12.83
N GLU A 56 -4.89 2.29 13.78
CA GLU A 56 -5.46 0.95 13.92
C GLU A 56 -6.33 0.56 12.71
N HIS A 57 -7.15 1.49 12.22
CA HIS A 57 -8.11 1.24 11.15
C HIS A 57 -7.83 2.03 9.88
N ILE A 58 -8.24 1.44 8.76
CA ILE A 58 -8.11 2.05 7.42
C ILE A 58 -8.84 3.39 7.34
N ALA A 59 -10.01 3.51 7.99
CA ALA A 59 -10.77 4.75 8.02
C ALA A 59 -9.97 5.88 8.68
N ASP A 60 -9.28 5.59 9.78
CA ASP A 60 -8.46 6.56 10.50
C ASP A 60 -7.27 6.99 9.64
N LEU A 61 -6.59 6.03 8.99
CA LEU A 61 -5.53 6.32 8.02
C LEU A 61 -6.01 7.30 6.94
N LEU A 62 -7.12 7.00 6.26
CA LEU A 62 -7.64 7.87 5.21
C LEU A 62 -7.98 9.26 5.74
N SER A 63 -8.51 9.34 6.96
CA SER A 63 -8.88 10.61 7.58
C SER A 63 -7.66 11.49 7.90
N CYS A 64 -6.59 10.92 8.45
CA CYS A 64 -5.43 11.68 8.89
C CYS A 64 -4.41 11.90 7.76
N TRP A 65 -4.29 10.95 6.83
CA TRP A 65 -3.35 11.02 5.71
C TRP A 65 -3.74 12.11 4.70
N VAL A 66 -5.01 12.19 4.30
CA VAL A 66 -5.48 13.17 3.31
C VAL A 66 -5.43 14.60 3.83
N ARG A 67 -5.55 14.78 5.15
CA ARG A 67 -5.48 16.11 5.80
C ARG A 67 -4.09 16.73 5.76
N ARG A 68 -3.05 16.01 5.33
CA ARG A 68 -1.67 16.52 5.24
C ARG A 68 -1.37 17.36 4.00
N GLY A 69 -2.23 17.36 2.98
CA GLY A 69 -2.01 18.16 1.77
C GLY A 69 -2.43 19.63 1.92
N GLY A 70 -1.48 20.55 1.88
CA GLY A 70 -1.74 21.99 1.90
C GLY A 70 -2.26 22.51 0.55
N SER A 71 -1.58 22.17 -0.54
CA SER A 71 -1.98 22.54 -1.90
C SER A 71 -2.92 21.52 -2.56
N LYS A 72 -3.56 21.90 -3.67
CA LYS A 72 -4.44 21.00 -4.46
C LYS A 72 -3.66 19.81 -5.05
N SER A 73 -2.45 20.06 -5.55
CA SER A 73 -1.53 19.03 -6.08
C SER A 73 -1.07 18.09 -4.97
N GLN A 74 -0.65 18.64 -3.83
CA GLN A 74 -0.25 17.84 -2.66
C GLN A 74 -1.40 16.96 -2.16
N ARG A 75 -2.62 17.48 -2.04
CA ARG A 75 -3.79 16.66 -1.66
C ARG A 75 -4.03 15.50 -2.63
N ARG A 76 -3.78 15.71 -3.93
CA ARG A 76 -3.92 14.65 -4.93
C ARG A 76 -2.85 13.58 -4.73
N TRP A 77 -1.59 13.98 -4.55
CA TRP A 77 -0.48 13.07 -4.22
C TRP A 77 -0.75 12.26 -2.95
N TRP A 78 -1.13 12.94 -1.85
CA TRP A 78 -1.45 12.28 -0.58
C TRP A 78 -2.61 11.28 -0.75
N ARG A 79 -3.60 11.54 -1.61
CA ARG A 79 -4.66 10.55 -1.89
C ARG A 79 -4.19 9.37 -2.75
N THR A 80 -3.24 9.59 -3.65
CA THR A 80 -2.76 8.57 -4.57
C THR A 80 -1.88 7.52 -3.88
N VAL A 81 -1.06 7.91 -2.90
CA VAL A 81 -0.13 6.99 -2.24
C VAL A 81 -0.83 5.78 -1.59
N PRO A 82 -1.85 5.93 -0.71
CA PRO A 82 -2.54 4.79 -0.11
C PRO A 82 -3.20 3.90 -1.16
N ALA A 83 -3.81 4.50 -2.19
CA ALA A 83 -4.45 3.76 -3.27
C ALA A 83 -3.45 2.89 -4.04
N CYS A 84 -2.25 3.42 -4.31
CA CYS A 84 -1.20 2.69 -5.02
C CYS A 84 -0.66 1.54 -4.17
N ILE A 85 -0.35 1.80 -2.90
CA ILE A 85 0.11 0.76 -1.96
C ILE A 85 -0.93 -0.36 -1.89
N TRP A 86 -2.19 -0.05 -1.62
CA TRP A 86 -3.24 -1.06 -1.49
C TRP A 86 -3.46 -1.84 -2.78
N TRP A 87 -3.39 -1.19 -3.94
CA TRP A 87 -3.48 -1.87 -5.23
C TRP A 87 -2.37 -2.90 -5.42
N ILE A 88 -1.12 -2.54 -5.13
CA ILE A 88 0.01 -3.46 -5.28
C ILE A 88 -0.04 -4.58 -4.25
N ILE A 89 -0.36 -4.26 -2.99
CA ILE A 89 -0.52 -5.25 -1.92
C ILE A 89 -1.63 -6.25 -2.26
N TRP A 90 -2.77 -5.78 -2.76
CA TRP A 90 -3.86 -6.64 -3.20
C TRP A 90 -3.45 -7.53 -4.37
N LYS A 91 -2.75 -6.98 -5.38
CA LYS A 91 -2.23 -7.77 -6.50
C LYS A 91 -1.24 -8.84 -6.05
N GLU A 92 -0.30 -8.50 -5.19
CA GLU A 92 0.68 -9.45 -4.65
C GLU A 92 -0.02 -10.56 -3.86
N ARG A 93 -0.94 -10.20 -2.94
CA ARG A 93 -1.73 -11.18 -2.17
C ARG A 93 -2.49 -12.15 -3.08
N ASN A 94 -3.13 -11.65 -4.14
CA ASN A 94 -3.83 -12.51 -5.10
C ASN A 94 -2.86 -13.37 -5.93
N GLN A 95 -1.71 -12.84 -6.33
CA GLN A 95 -0.68 -13.61 -7.03
C GLN A 95 -0.20 -14.80 -6.19
N ARG A 96 -0.02 -14.60 -4.88
CA ARG A 96 0.35 -15.68 -3.95
C ARG A 96 -0.74 -16.74 -3.81
N ILE A 97 -2.00 -16.33 -3.76
CA ILE A 97 -3.14 -17.25 -3.61
C ILE A 97 -3.40 -18.08 -4.86
N PHE A 98 -3.42 -17.44 -6.03
CA PHE A 98 -3.90 -18.08 -7.26
C PHE A 98 -2.78 -18.65 -8.13
N VAL A 99 -1.56 -18.14 -7.98
CA VAL A 99 -0.40 -18.55 -8.80
C VAL A 99 0.68 -19.20 -7.96
N GLY A 100 0.67 -19.04 -6.62
CA GLY A 100 1.71 -19.58 -5.75
C GLY A 100 3.07 -18.89 -5.91
N LYS A 101 3.11 -17.68 -6.50
CA LYS A 101 4.34 -16.92 -6.75
C LYS A 101 4.46 -15.74 -5.80
N GLU A 102 5.58 -15.65 -5.09
CA GLU A 102 5.88 -14.59 -4.14
C GLU A 102 6.99 -13.68 -4.68
N CYS A 103 6.82 -12.36 -4.59
CA CYS A 103 7.88 -11.40 -4.87
C CYS A 103 8.67 -11.07 -3.60
N THR A 104 9.96 -10.74 -3.77
CA THR A 104 10.77 -10.14 -2.71
C THR A 104 10.25 -8.74 -2.36
N ILE A 105 10.63 -8.23 -1.18
CA ILE A 105 10.19 -6.89 -0.74
C ILE A 105 10.71 -5.80 -1.68
N GLU A 106 11.92 -5.93 -2.21
CA GLU A 106 12.53 -4.99 -3.15
C GLU A 106 11.72 -4.93 -4.45
N LYS A 107 11.29 -6.09 -4.95
CA LYS A 107 10.44 -6.17 -6.15
C LYS A 107 9.04 -5.61 -5.89
N ILE A 108 8.50 -5.76 -4.68
CA ILE A 108 7.23 -5.12 -4.29
C ILE A 108 7.41 -3.60 -4.25
N ASN A 109 8.44 -3.09 -3.58
CA ASN A 109 8.76 -1.66 -3.53
C ASN A 109 8.92 -1.06 -4.93
N TRP A 110 9.65 -1.74 -5.80
CA TRP A 110 9.81 -1.34 -7.20
C TRP A 110 8.48 -1.25 -7.94
N LYS A 111 7.60 -2.26 -7.79
CA LYS A 111 6.25 -2.23 -8.37
C LYS A 111 5.42 -1.06 -7.86
N VAL A 112 5.55 -0.69 -6.57
CA VAL A 112 4.85 0.46 -6.00
C VAL A 112 5.37 1.77 -6.56
N ILE A 113 6.70 1.99 -6.58
CA ILE A 113 7.31 3.22 -7.09
C ILE A 113 6.95 3.45 -8.56
N THR A 114 7.14 2.43 -9.40
CA THR A 114 6.85 2.51 -10.84
C THR A 114 5.36 2.75 -11.12
N THR A 115 4.47 2.08 -10.38
CA THR A 115 3.01 2.29 -10.54
C THR A 115 2.61 3.68 -10.07
N LEU A 116 3.17 4.16 -8.96
CA LEU A 116 2.88 5.50 -8.44
C LEU A 116 3.34 6.58 -9.42
N GLY A 117 4.56 6.47 -9.95
CA GLY A 117 5.08 7.40 -10.96
C GLY A 117 4.20 7.46 -12.21
N PHE A 118 3.78 6.30 -12.71
CA PHE A 118 2.82 6.22 -13.82
C PHE A 118 1.49 6.91 -13.47
N TRP A 119 0.91 6.64 -12.29
CA TRP A 119 -0.33 7.27 -11.86
C TRP A 119 -0.22 8.79 -11.69
N CYS A 120 0.90 9.29 -11.14
CA CYS A 120 1.15 10.71 -11.00
C CYS A 120 1.19 11.41 -12.36
N LYS A 121 1.88 10.81 -13.34
CA LYS A 121 1.96 11.30 -14.72
C LYS A 121 0.58 11.38 -15.37
N GLU A 122 -0.18 10.29 -15.36
CA GLU A 122 -1.53 10.23 -15.95
C GLU A 122 -2.51 11.22 -15.30
N MET A 123 -2.32 11.50 -14.02
CA MET A 123 -3.14 12.45 -13.28
C MET A 123 -2.69 13.91 -13.40
N ASN A 124 -1.59 14.20 -14.11
CA ASN A 124 -0.98 15.52 -14.15
C ASN A 124 -0.75 16.10 -12.73
N ILE A 125 -0.24 15.26 -11.83
CA ILE A 125 0.25 15.71 -10.53
C ILE A 125 1.64 16.28 -10.80
N GLU A 126 1.72 17.59 -11.00
CA GLU A 126 2.99 18.29 -11.19
C GLU A 126 3.96 17.92 -10.06
N GLU A 127 5.14 17.46 -10.45
CA GLU A 127 6.20 17.00 -9.56
C GLU A 127 6.69 18.17 -8.69
N GLU A 128 6.09 18.38 -7.52
CA GLU A 128 6.84 19.00 -6.42
C GLU A 128 7.83 17.95 -5.88
N ILE A 129 8.89 17.72 -6.67
CA ILE A 129 10.27 17.39 -6.26
C ILE A 129 10.54 16.01 -5.60
N GLN A 130 9.59 15.25 -5.07
CA GLN A 130 9.98 14.11 -4.21
C GLN A 130 10.26 12.75 -4.88
N LEU A 131 9.77 12.47 -6.10
CA LEU A 131 9.92 11.12 -6.68
C LEU A 131 11.22 10.96 -7.50
N VAL A 132 11.62 11.99 -8.25
CA VAL A 132 12.82 11.97 -9.10
C VAL A 132 14.09 12.09 -8.26
N ASP A 133 14.12 12.98 -7.27
CA ASP A 133 15.23 13.08 -6.31
C ASP A 133 15.38 11.78 -5.50
N PHE A 134 14.28 11.09 -5.22
CA PHE A 134 14.30 9.81 -4.50
C PHE A 134 14.80 8.64 -5.36
N ILE A 135 14.42 8.57 -6.63
CA ILE A 135 14.94 7.55 -7.56
C ILE A 135 16.42 7.81 -7.87
N GLY A 136 16.85 9.08 -7.90
CA GLY A 136 18.26 9.45 -8.08
C GLY A 136 19.15 9.21 -6.83
N ALA A 137 18.55 8.99 -5.66
CA ALA A 137 19.24 8.70 -4.40
C ALA A 137 19.33 7.20 -4.05
N LEU A 138 18.77 6.32 -4.89
CA LEU A 138 18.89 4.86 -4.84
C LEU A 138 20.01 4.37 -5.77
#